data_AF-A0A2S7VXZ6-F1
#
_entry.id   AF-A0A2S7VXZ6-F1
#
_cell.length_a   1.000
_cell.length_b   1.000
_cell.length_c   1.000
_cell.angle_alpha   90.00
_cell.angle_beta   90.00
_cell.angle_gamma   90.00
#
_symmetry.space_group_name_H-M   'P 1'
#
loop_
_entity.id
_entity.type
_entity.pdbx_description
1 polymer ?
#
loop_
_entity_poly.entity_id
_entity_poly.type
_entity_poly.pdbx_seq_one_letter_code
_entity_poly.pdbx_strand_id
1 'polypeptide(L)'
;MKRVIQYTGLALIIGLLCVFLFKPDKAAEEMHTPERVKETSHTINAKKLAKNFDEVAEEPKNFKTLSIEEEITIDDPSYVAEEDLEGNPQLNRYGHQVAATIDTPINLLTGEDLWLYRPNLLDKVKQEQGIAMLPIESIVEINDELLSDLTIGDSLVFTMPNGGEQQIIVSKINTISDKVTSWDLQNTQRQDIGKITQISNLTEGSFITDNKDEYHLRTVNNKGWITSKSQLMSNNDNAVKRNSEAFSELLK
;
A
#
# COMPACT_ATOMS: atom_id res chain seq x y z
N MET A 1 -43.66 40.12 17.29
CA MET A 1 -42.39 40.42 17.98
C MET A 1 -42.14 39.35 19.03
N LYS A 2 -41.27 38.38 18.74
CA LYS A 2 -41.00 37.22 19.60
C LYS A 2 -39.53 36.82 19.43
N ARG A 3 -38.89 36.54 20.58
CA ARG A 3 -37.63 35.80 20.77
C ARG A 3 -36.31 36.51 20.46
N VAL A 4 -35.89 37.39 21.37
CA VAL A 4 -34.47 37.57 21.67
C VAL A 4 -34.39 37.74 23.19
N ILE A 5 -34.01 36.69 23.90
CA ILE A 5 -33.47 36.61 25.28
C ILE A 5 -33.59 35.12 25.63
N GLN A 6 -32.63 34.31 25.18
CA GLN A 6 -32.39 32.94 25.68
C GLN A 6 -31.02 32.38 25.28
N TYR A 7 -30.13 33.16 24.64
CA TYR A 7 -28.83 32.67 24.15
C TYR A 7 -27.62 33.13 24.98
N THR A 8 -27.80 34.01 25.97
CA THR A 8 -26.68 34.47 26.81
C THR A 8 -26.32 33.50 27.94
N GLY A 9 -27.27 32.67 28.40
CA GLY A 9 -27.00 31.65 29.44
C GLY A 9 -26.24 30.42 28.92
N LEU A 10 -26.46 30.02 27.67
CA LEU A 10 -25.87 28.81 27.09
C LEU A 10 -24.38 29.00 26.77
N ALA A 11 -23.98 30.19 26.31
CA ALA A 11 -22.59 30.51 26.01
C ALA A 11 -21.69 30.52 27.26
N LEU A 12 -22.25 30.87 28.43
CA LEU A 12 -21.52 30.93 29.69
C LEU A 12 -21.27 29.53 30.28
N ILE A 13 -22.18 28.57 30.03
CA ILE A 13 -22.03 27.16 30.43
C ILE A 13 -20.99 26.44 29.56
N ILE A 14 -20.95 26.72 28.25
CA ILE A 14 -19.97 26.13 27.33
C ILE A 14 -18.55 26.66 27.60
N GLY A 15 -18.42 27.96 27.91
CA GLY A 15 -17.13 28.56 28.26
C GLY A 15 -16.49 27.99 29.53
N LEU A 16 -17.30 27.70 30.56
CA LEU A 16 -16.82 27.07 31.80
C LEU A 16 -16.40 25.61 31.58
N LEU A 17 -17.07 24.88 30.69
CA LEU A 17 -16.74 23.48 30.37
C LEU A 17 -15.39 23.35 29.64
N CYS A 18 -15.03 24.34 28.80
CA CYS A 18 -13.72 24.37 28.12
C CYS A 18 -12.54 24.63 29.08
N VAL A 19 -12.76 25.34 30.19
CA VAL A 19 -11.68 25.60 31.17
C VAL A 19 -11.40 24.38 32.05
N PHE A 20 -12.40 23.51 32.27
CA PHE A 20 -12.23 22.28 33.07
C PHE A 20 -11.65 21.10 32.29
N LEU A 21 -11.78 21.07 30.95
CA LEU A 21 -11.22 19.99 30.12
C LEU A 21 -9.77 20.24 29.67
N PHE A 22 -9.24 21.46 29.82
CA PHE A 22 -7.86 21.81 29.51
C PHE A 22 -7.10 22.24 30.77
N LYS A 23 -6.87 21.30 31.69
CA LYS A 23 -5.75 21.41 32.62
C LYS A 23 -4.54 20.69 32.01
N PRO A 24 -3.37 21.35 31.88
CA PRO A 24 -2.14 20.66 31.54
C PRO A 24 -1.66 19.91 32.78
N ASP A 25 -1.66 18.57 32.72
CA ASP A 25 -0.98 17.77 33.74
C ASP A 25 0.52 18.01 33.62
N LYS A 26 1.05 18.65 34.66
CA LYS A 26 2.48 18.74 34.93
C LYS A 26 2.91 17.40 35.51
N ALA A 27 3.43 16.51 34.65
CA ALA A 27 4.34 15.45 35.07
C ALA A 27 5.64 15.63 34.30
N ALA A 28 6.58 16.32 34.94
CA ALA A 28 7.98 16.31 34.58
C ALA A 28 8.61 15.11 35.27
N GLU A 29 9.10 14.13 34.52
CA GLU A 29 10.06 13.13 35.03
C GLU A 29 11.19 12.93 34.01
N GLU A 30 12.32 13.54 34.38
CA GLU A 30 13.70 13.10 34.25
C GLU A 30 14.19 12.46 32.94
N MET A 31 14.81 13.30 32.10
CA MET A 31 15.84 12.87 31.15
C MET A 31 17.08 12.38 31.91
N HIS A 32 17.33 11.07 31.90
CA HIS A 32 18.65 10.54 32.18
C HIS A 32 19.59 10.87 31.03
N THR A 33 20.62 11.67 31.32
CA THR A 33 21.72 11.99 30.40
C THR A 33 22.65 10.78 30.29
N PRO A 34 22.94 10.24 29.09
CA PRO A 34 24.02 9.27 28.94
C PRO A 34 25.38 9.97 29.07
N GLU A 35 26.26 9.33 29.81
CA GLU A 35 27.62 9.79 30.11
C GLU A 35 28.46 9.93 28.82
N ARG A 36 29.05 11.11 28.64
CA ARG A 36 29.84 11.50 27.46
C ARG A 36 31.19 10.77 27.45
N VAL A 37 31.34 9.74 26.62
CA VAL A 37 32.64 9.13 26.33
C VAL A 37 33.43 10.05 25.38
N LYS A 38 34.69 10.33 25.72
CA LYS A 38 35.58 11.25 24.99
C LYS A 38 35.94 10.73 23.60
N GLU A 39 35.76 11.57 22.57
CA GLU A 39 36.24 11.37 21.21
C GLU A 39 37.77 11.28 21.15
N THR A 40 38.29 10.21 20.55
CA THR A 40 39.61 10.19 19.92
C THR A 40 39.43 10.29 18.41
N SER A 41 39.80 11.43 17.83
CA SER A 41 39.73 11.69 16.40
C SER A 41 40.90 11.03 15.66
N HIS A 42 40.58 10.21 14.64
CA HIS A 42 41.57 9.71 13.67
C HIS A 42 41.21 10.22 12.26
N THR A 43 42.07 11.06 11.71
CA THR A 43 41.96 11.59 10.35
C THR A 43 42.33 10.53 9.31
N ILE A 44 41.42 10.16 8.41
CA ILE A 44 41.67 9.19 7.34
C ILE A 44 42.19 9.91 6.08
N ASN A 45 43.35 9.48 5.59
CA ASN A 45 44.00 10.04 4.41
C ASN A 45 43.44 9.40 3.11
N ALA A 46 42.60 10.15 2.39
CA ALA A 46 41.86 9.69 1.21
C ALA A 46 42.73 9.18 0.04
N LYS A 47 44.04 9.50 0.00
CA LYS A 47 44.95 8.99 -1.04
C LYS A 47 45.34 7.51 -0.88
N LYS A 48 45.08 6.89 0.29
CA LYS A 48 45.41 5.48 0.53
C LYS A 48 44.28 4.51 0.14
N LEU A 49 43.06 5.02 -0.07
CA LEU A 49 41.86 4.22 -0.34
C LEU A 49 41.74 3.74 -1.81
N ALA A 50 42.48 4.36 -2.74
CA ALA A 50 42.31 4.12 -4.17
C ALA A 50 43.23 3.04 -4.77
N LYS A 51 43.98 2.27 -3.96
CA LYS A 51 45.03 1.37 -4.48
C LYS A 51 44.78 -0.13 -4.33
N ASN A 52 43.79 -0.57 -3.54
CA ASN A 52 43.57 -2.00 -3.28
C ASN A 52 42.08 -2.32 -3.50
N PHE A 53 41.69 -2.66 -4.73
CA PHE A 53 40.32 -3.08 -5.05
C PHE A 53 40.09 -4.59 -4.92
N ASP A 54 41.13 -5.39 -4.63
CA ASP A 54 41.04 -6.85 -4.51
C ASP A 54 41.59 -7.42 -3.17
N GLU A 55 41.83 -6.58 -2.17
CA GLU A 55 42.14 -7.06 -0.81
C GLU A 55 40.85 -7.17 -0.01
N VAL A 56 40.40 -8.41 0.23
CA VAL A 56 39.46 -8.70 1.31
C VAL A 56 40.16 -8.32 2.62
N ALA A 57 39.61 -7.32 3.32
CA ALA A 57 40.16 -6.87 4.59
C ALA A 57 40.20 -8.02 5.61
N GLU A 58 41.35 -8.24 6.26
CA GLU A 58 41.43 -9.21 7.36
C GLU A 58 40.45 -8.83 8.48
N GLU A 59 39.70 -9.83 8.94
CA GLU A 59 38.75 -9.68 10.03
C GLU A 59 39.46 -9.13 11.29
N PRO A 60 38.98 -8.04 11.90
CA PRO A 60 39.63 -7.46 13.06
C PRO A 60 39.65 -8.46 14.23
N LYS A 61 40.78 -8.53 14.95
CA LYS A 61 41.03 -9.50 16.05
C LYS A 61 40.01 -9.49 17.21
N ASN A 62 39.06 -8.55 17.23
CA ASN A 62 38.02 -8.41 18.24
C ASN A 62 36.61 -8.34 17.64
N PHE A 63 36.41 -8.78 16.39
CA PHE A 63 35.07 -8.98 15.86
C PHE A 63 34.45 -10.16 16.61
N LYS A 64 33.64 -9.88 17.63
CA LYS A 64 32.74 -10.89 18.16
C LYS A 64 31.72 -11.12 17.06
N THR A 65 31.84 -12.24 16.36
CA THR A 65 30.72 -12.81 15.62
C THR A 65 29.53 -12.80 16.57
N LEU A 66 28.48 -12.06 16.24
CA LEU A 66 27.21 -12.22 16.92
C LEU A 66 26.72 -13.61 16.55
N SER A 67 27.13 -14.61 17.34
CA SER A 67 26.49 -15.93 17.39
C SER A 67 25.15 -15.75 18.08
N ILE A 68 24.27 -15.00 17.41
CA ILE A 68 22.85 -15.03 17.68
C ILE A 68 22.30 -15.86 16.52
N GLU A 69 22.42 -17.17 16.66
CA GLU A 69 21.34 -18.05 16.22
C GLU A 69 20.16 -17.80 17.18
N GLU A 70 19.59 -16.59 17.18
CA GLU A 70 18.18 -16.48 17.55
C GLU A 70 17.46 -17.01 16.32
N GLU A 71 17.03 -18.26 16.44
CA GLU A 71 15.85 -18.73 15.78
C GLU A 71 14.79 -17.63 15.97
N ILE A 72 14.50 -16.87 14.91
CA ILE A 72 13.40 -15.92 14.89
C ILE A 72 12.14 -16.78 15.02
N THR A 73 11.71 -17.04 16.26
CA THR A 73 10.39 -17.59 16.51
C THR A 73 9.39 -16.52 16.10
N ILE A 74 8.50 -16.89 15.18
CA ILE A 74 7.42 -16.07 14.57
C ILE A 74 6.31 -15.82 15.62
N ASP A 75 6.69 -15.45 16.84
CA ASP A 75 5.80 -15.26 17.99
C ASP A 75 6.08 -13.91 18.66
N ASP A 76 6.65 -12.96 17.91
CA ASP A 76 6.65 -11.55 18.29
C ASP A 76 5.22 -11.01 18.09
N PRO A 77 4.50 -10.63 19.14
CA PRO A 77 3.13 -10.13 19.04
C PRO A 77 3.03 -8.78 18.32
N SER A 78 4.17 -8.12 18.04
CA SER A 78 4.22 -6.92 17.19
C SER A 78 4.34 -7.24 15.69
N TYR A 79 4.66 -8.49 15.34
CA TYR A 79 4.73 -8.98 13.98
C TYR A 79 3.44 -9.71 13.60
N VAL A 80 2.54 -9.00 12.92
CA VAL A 80 1.46 -9.63 12.15
C VAL A 80 2.04 -9.92 10.77
N ALA A 81 2.46 -11.15 10.52
CA ALA A 81 2.65 -11.59 9.14
C ALA A 81 1.29 -11.46 8.45
N GLU A 82 1.19 -10.63 7.41
CA GLU A 82 0.07 -10.80 6.48
C GLU A 82 0.16 -12.24 5.96
N GLU A 83 -0.98 -12.94 5.86
CA GLU A 83 -1.01 -14.24 5.19
C GLU A 83 -0.27 -14.08 3.86
N ASP A 84 0.75 -14.91 3.64
CA ASP A 84 1.57 -14.91 2.43
C ASP A 84 0.71 -15.31 1.22
N LEU A 85 -0.08 -14.36 0.73
CA LEU A 85 -0.86 -14.44 -0.50
C LEU A 85 0.05 -14.22 -1.72
N GLU A 86 1.20 -13.58 -1.52
CA GLU A 86 2.19 -13.28 -2.56
C GLU A 86 2.90 -14.57 -3.04
N GLY A 87 3.05 -15.56 -2.15
CA GLY A 87 3.61 -16.87 -2.45
C GLY A 87 2.66 -17.90 -3.05
N ASN A 88 1.34 -17.65 -3.14
CA ASN A 88 0.39 -18.67 -3.62
C ASN A 88 0.47 -18.84 -5.16
N PRO A 89 1.00 -19.97 -5.68
CA PRO A 89 1.16 -20.19 -7.11
C PRO A 89 -0.16 -20.50 -7.83
N GLN A 90 -1.30 -20.51 -7.13
CA GLN A 90 -2.64 -20.50 -7.74
C GLN A 90 -3.18 -19.08 -7.94
N LEU A 91 -2.73 -18.11 -7.14
CA LEU A 91 -3.11 -16.70 -7.29
C LEU A 91 -2.23 -16.01 -8.35
N ASN A 92 -0.92 -16.30 -8.36
CA ASN A 92 0.10 -15.56 -9.14
C ASN A 92 0.65 -16.30 -10.38
N ARG A 93 -0.01 -17.36 -10.87
CA ARG A 93 0.49 -18.11 -12.02
C ARG A 93 0.30 -17.33 -13.33
N TYR A 94 1.29 -16.52 -13.71
CA TYR A 94 1.53 -16.12 -15.10
C TYR A 94 2.05 -17.32 -15.90
N GLY A 95 1.21 -18.33 -16.07
CA GLY A 95 1.43 -19.34 -17.10
C GLY A 95 0.86 -18.79 -18.41
N HIS A 96 1.69 -18.61 -19.44
CA HIS A 96 1.22 -18.48 -20.82
C HIS A 96 0.42 -19.75 -21.18
N GLN A 97 -0.85 -19.81 -20.78
CA GLN A 97 -1.79 -20.79 -21.30
C GLN A 97 -2.26 -20.24 -22.64
N VAL A 98 -2.05 -21.05 -23.68
CA VAL A 98 -2.56 -20.79 -25.02
C VAL A 98 -4.05 -20.46 -24.89
N ALA A 99 -4.40 -19.26 -25.33
CA ALA A 99 -5.73 -18.68 -25.20
C ALA A 99 -6.81 -19.69 -25.63
N ALA A 100 -7.63 -20.11 -24.68
CA ALA A 100 -8.95 -20.61 -25.02
C ALA A 100 -9.72 -19.42 -25.56
N THR A 101 -9.85 -19.31 -26.88
CA THR A 101 -10.70 -18.31 -27.53
C THR A 101 -12.11 -18.50 -27.02
N ILE A 102 -12.56 -17.54 -26.23
CA ILE A 102 -13.93 -17.46 -25.74
C ILE A 102 -14.81 -17.09 -26.93
N ASP A 103 -15.68 -18.01 -27.32
CA ASP A 103 -16.67 -17.83 -28.39
C ASP A 103 -17.99 -17.22 -27.87
N THR A 104 -18.04 -16.78 -26.60
CA THR A 104 -19.21 -16.03 -26.09
C THR A 104 -19.25 -14.62 -26.66
N PRO A 105 -20.47 -14.14 -27.01
CA PRO A 105 -20.70 -12.75 -27.40
C PRO A 105 -20.16 -11.80 -26.33
N ILE A 106 -19.48 -10.73 -26.78
CA ILE A 106 -19.04 -9.66 -25.88
C ILE A 106 -20.25 -8.77 -25.57
N ASN A 107 -20.59 -8.64 -24.30
CA ASN A 107 -21.62 -7.72 -23.84
C ASN A 107 -20.95 -6.44 -23.33
N LEU A 108 -21.17 -5.32 -24.03
CA LEU A 108 -20.54 -4.06 -23.64
C LEU A 108 -21.39 -3.38 -22.55
N LEU A 109 -20.86 -3.34 -21.33
CA LEU A 109 -21.47 -2.62 -20.21
C LEU A 109 -21.07 -1.15 -20.29
N THR A 110 -21.72 -0.39 -21.17
CA THR A 110 -21.45 1.05 -21.34
C THR A 110 -22.01 1.87 -20.18
N GLY A 111 -21.18 2.72 -19.59
CA GLY A 111 -21.61 3.76 -18.64
C GLY A 111 -21.53 3.37 -17.16
N GLU A 112 -20.98 2.19 -16.84
CA GLU A 112 -20.77 1.76 -15.46
C GLU A 112 -19.28 1.60 -15.19
N ASP A 113 -18.74 2.43 -14.29
CA ASP A 113 -17.34 2.35 -13.88
C ASP A 113 -17.20 1.34 -12.73
N LEU A 114 -16.29 0.38 -12.88
CA LEU A 114 -15.99 -0.59 -11.82
C LEU A 114 -15.44 0.09 -10.56
N TRP A 115 -14.78 1.23 -10.74
CA TRP A 115 -14.30 2.04 -9.63
C TRP A 115 -14.49 3.52 -9.91
N LEU A 116 -14.76 4.24 -8.83
CA LEU A 116 -14.95 5.68 -8.86
C LEU A 116 -13.82 6.35 -8.09
N TYR A 117 -13.20 7.37 -8.67
CA TYR A 117 -12.16 8.13 -8.00
C TYR A 117 -12.71 8.90 -6.80
N ARG A 118 -12.03 8.78 -5.65
CA ARG A 118 -12.40 9.38 -4.36
C ARG A 118 -11.22 10.09 -3.68
N PRO A 119 -10.73 11.20 -4.24
CA PRO A 119 -9.67 12.03 -3.66
C PRO A 119 -9.81 12.32 -2.16
N ASN A 120 -11.06 12.52 -1.71
CA ASN A 120 -11.41 12.85 -0.33
C ASN A 120 -11.19 11.70 0.67
N LEU A 121 -10.92 10.47 0.20
CA LEU A 121 -10.63 9.32 1.05
C LEU A 121 -9.13 9.10 1.29
N LEU A 122 -8.25 9.93 0.72
CA LEU A 122 -6.79 9.74 0.75
C LEU A 122 -6.25 9.47 2.17
N ASP A 123 -6.53 10.35 3.13
CA ASP A 123 -5.99 10.22 4.49
C ASP A 123 -6.48 8.95 5.18
N LYS A 124 -7.75 8.59 4.96
CA LYS A 124 -8.34 7.36 5.47
C LYS A 124 -7.65 6.13 4.89
N VAL A 125 -7.47 6.09 3.57
CA VAL A 125 -6.81 4.97 2.87
C VAL A 125 -5.35 4.82 3.32
N LYS A 126 -4.62 5.94 3.46
CA LYS A 126 -3.24 5.93 3.98
C LYS A 126 -3.16 5.35 5.39
N GLN A 127 -4.07 5.74 6.26
CA GLN A 127 -4.11 5.27 7.65
C GLN A 127 -4.48 3.79 7.74
N GLU A 128 -5.52 3.35 7.03
CA GLU A 128 -6.02 1.97 7.11
C GLU A 128 -5.09 0.96 6.45
N GLN A 129 -4.36 1.36 5.40
CA GLN A 129 -3.54 0.44 4.60
C GLN A 129 -2.03 0.65 4.78
N GLY A 130 -1.60 1.59 5.62
CA GLY A 130 -0.18 1.80 5.94
C GLY A 130 0.68 2.35 4.80
N ILE A 131 0.08 2.90 3.73
CA ILE A 131 0.82 3.41 2.57
C ILE A 131 1.04 4.92 2.72
N ALA A 132 2.28 5.32 3.01
CA ALA A 132 2.59 6.73 3.31
C ALA A 132 2.49 7.67 2.09
N MET A 133 2.76 7.17 0.88
CA MET A 133 2.80 7.96 -0.35
C MET A 133 1.88 7.32 -1.39
N LEU A 134 0.73 7.94 -1.64
CA LEU A 134 -0.14 7.62 -2.77
C LEU A 134 -0.53 8.92 -3.47
N PRO A 135 -0.55 8.92 -4.82
CA PRO A 135 -1.16 10.01 -5.57
C PRO A 135 -2.65 10.12 -5.24
N ILE A 136 -3.21 11.33 -5.29
CA ILE A 136 -4.63 11.52 -4.96
C ILE A 136 -5.54 10.92 -6.05
N GLU A 137 -5.06 10.92 -7.27
CA GLU A 137 -5.61 10.27 -8.46
C GLU A 137 -5.56 8.74 -8.39
N SER A 138 -4.92 8.15 -7.38
CA SER A 138 -4.93 6.70 -7.18
C SER A 138 -6.07 6.23 -6.29
N ILE A 139 -6.78 7.13 -5.62
CA ILE A 139 -7.75 6.75 -4.58
C ILE A 139 -9.10 6.42 -5.21
N VAL A 140 -9.60 5.22 -4.91
CA VAL A 140 -10.80 4.66 -5.53
C VAL A 140 -11.76 4.03 -4.53
N GLU A 141 -13.02 3.97 -4.93
CA GLU A 141 -14.08 3.17 -4.33
C GLU A 141 -14.62 2.22 -5.41
N ILE A 142 -14.54 0.91 -5.17
CA ILE A 142 -15.05 -0.13 -6.06
C ILE A 142 -16.58 -0.16 -5.97
N ASN A 143 -17.23 -0.30 -7.12
CA ASN A 143 -18.61 -0.69 -7.24
C ASN A 143 -18.70 -2.22 -7.08
N ASP A 144 -18.98 -2.67 -5.85
CA ASP A 144 -19.02 -4.09 -5.49
C ASP A 144 -20.24 -4.81 -6.06
N GLU A 145 -21.37 -4.13 -6.16
CA GLU A 145 -22.57 -4.61 -6.85
C GLU A 145 -22.21 -4.98 -8.30
N LEU A 146 -21.62 -4.04 -9.05
CA LEU A 146 -21.18 -4.29 -10.42
C LEU A 146 -20.16 -5.44 -10.49
N LEU A 147 -19.13 -5.43 -9.63
CA LEU A 147 -18.12 -6.51 -9.62
C LEU A 147 -18.77 -7.88 -9.44
N SER A 148 -19.73 -7.99 -8.53
CA SER A 148 -20.44 -9.23 -8.22
C SER A 148 -21.40 -9.69 -9.33
N ASP A 149 -21.93 -8.75 -10.10
CA ASP A 149 -22.87 -9.00 -11.20
C ASP A 149 -22.17 -9.31 -12.53
N LEU A 150 -20.84 -9.15 -12.61
CA LEU A 150 -20.09 -9.45 -13.84
C LEU A 150 -20.24 -10.91 -14.27
N THR A 151 -20.42 -11.10 -15.57
CA THR A 151 -20.51 -12.39 -16.23
C THR A 151 -19.41 -12.55 -17.28
N ILE A 152 -19.13 -13.81 -17.65
CA ILE A 152 -18.13 -14.10 -18.69
C ILE A 152 -18.59 -13.51 -20.03
N GLY A 153 -17.72 -12.70 -20.65
CA GLY A 153 -18.02 -11.97 -21.88
C GLY A 153 -18.38 -10.51 -21.67
N ASP A 154 -18.66 -10.08 -20.44
CA ASP A 154 -18.87 -8.67 -20.15
C ASP A 154 -17.60 -7.86 -20.41
N SER A 155 -17.76 -6.67 -20.97
CA SER A 155 -16.69 -5.73 -21.27
C SER A 155 -16.91 -4.40 -20.57
N LEU A 156 -15.86 -3.93 -19.91
CA LEU A 156 -15.81 -2.69 -19.15
C LEU A 156 -14.69 -1.80 -19.69
N VAL A 157 -14.80 -0.50 -19.44
CA VAL A 157 -13.69 0.44 -19.64
C VAL A 157 -13.12 0.80 -18.29
N PHE A 158 -11.85 0.52 -18.08
CA PHE A 158 -11.13 0.92 -16.90
C PHE A 158 -10.40 2.25 -17.16
N THR A 159 -10.75 3.28 -16.40
CA THR A 159 -9.98 4.53 -16.36
C THR A 159 -8.85 4.39 -15.35
N MET A 160 -7.61 4.61 -15.80
CA MET A 160 -6.38 4.55 -15.00
C MET A 160 -6.07 5.90 -14.31
N PRO A 161 -5.24 5.93 -13.25
CA PRO A 161 -4.85 7.17 -12.56
C PRO A 161 -4.22 8.23 -13.46
N ASN A 162 -3.54 7.82 -14.53
CA ASN A 162 -2.95 8.74 -15.51
C ASN A 162 -3.98 9.30 -16.53
N GLY A 163 -5.26 8.96 -16.40
CA GLY A 163 -6.33 9.31 -17.32
C GLY A 163 -6.44 8.44 -18.57
N GLY A 164 -5.56 7.44 -18.72
CA GLY A 164 -5.64 6.46 -19.79
C GLY A 164 -6.83 5.52 -19.60
N GLU A 165 -7.39 5.03 -20.70
CA GLU A 165 -8.48 4.07 -20.68
C GLU A 165 -8.00 2.71 -21.19
N GLN A 166 -8.45 1.65 -20.53
CA GLN A 166 -8.23 0.27 -20.95
C GLN A 166 -9.56 -0.44 -21.04
N GLN A 167 -9.96 -0.88 -22.23
CA GLN A 167 -11.10 -1.78 -22.37
C GLN A 167 -10.69 -3.19 -21.96
N ILE A 168 -11.46 -3.79 -21.05
CA ILE A 168 -11.27 -5.17 -20.58
C ILE A 168 -12.46 -6.04 -20.95
N ILE A 169 -12.26 -7.34 -20.93
CA ILE A 169 -13.27 -8.38 -21.11
C ILE A 169 -13.09 -9.40 -19.98
N VAL A 170 -14.16 -9.72 -19.27
CA VAL A 170 -14.17 -10.81 -18.29
C VAL A 170 -14.11 -12.14 -19.03
N SER A 171 -12.99 -12.84 -18.90
CA SER A 171 -12.72 -14.06 -19.64
C SER A 171 -13.07 -15.32 -18.86
N LYS A 172 -12.93 -15.26 -17.54
CA LYS A 172 -13.21 -16.38 -16.65
C LYS A 172 -13.59 -15.84 -15.29
N ILE A 173 -14.49 -16.55 -14.61
CA ILE A 173 -14.85 -16.30 -13.22
C ILE A 173 -14.61 -17.60 -12.44
N ASN A 174 -13.80 -17.54 -11.38
CA ASN A 174 -13.50 -18.68 -10.52
C ASN A 174 -14.01 -18.39 -9.11
N THR A 175 -15.08 -19.06 -8.68
CA THR A 175 -15.48 -19.11 -7.27
C THR A 175 -14.68 -20.20 -6.57
N ILE A 176 -13.66 -19.78 -5.82
CA ILE A 176 -12.73 -20.69 -5.12
C ILE A 176 -13.34 -21.13 -3.78
N SER A 177 -14.03 -20.23 -3.09
CA SER A 177 -14.81 -20.51 -1.87
C SER A 177 -15.98 -19.54 -1.75
N ASP A 178 -16.77 -19.65 -0.69
CA ASP A 178 -17.81 -18.68 -0.31
C ASP A 178 -17.26 -17.27 -0.06
N LYS A 179 -15.95 -17.15 0.16
CA LYS A 179 -15.26 -15.89 0.46
C LYS A 179 -14.30 -15.45 -0.62
N VAL A 180 -14.03 -16.28 -1.63
CA VAL A 180 -12.98 -16.00 -2.62
C VAL A 180 -13.51 -16.20 -4.03
N THR A 181 -13.53 -15.10 -4.79
CA THR A 181 -13.90 -15.09 -6.21
C THR A 181 -12.82 -14.36 -7.00
N SER A 182 -12.45 -14.88 -8.18
CA SER A 182 -11.52 -14.22 -9.09
C SER A 182 -12.12 -14.04 -10.48
N TRP A 183 -11.78 -12.92 -11.12
CA TRP A 183 -12.12 -12.59 -12.50
C TRP A 183 -10.83 -12.47 -13.31
N ASP A 184 -10.65 -13.34 -14.30
CA ASP A 184 -9.52 -13.26 -15.23
C ASP A 184 -9.88 -12.30 -16.37
N LEU A 185 -8.98 -11.37 -16.68
CA LEU A 185 -9.21 -10.23 -17.55
C LEU A 185 -8.48 -10.42 -18.89
N GLN A 186 -9.15 -10.06 -19.98
CA GLN A 186 -8.54 -9.98 -21.31
C GLN A 186 -8.68 -8.57 -21.90
N ASN A 187 -7.79 -8.20 -22.81
CA ASN A 187 -7.97 -7.03 -23.67
C ASN A 187 -8.85 -7.35 -24.90
N THR A 188 -9.08 -6.33 -25.73
CA THR A 188 -9.89 -6.46 -26.96
C THR A 188 -9.26 -7.37 -28.03
N GLN A 189 -7.95 -7.66 -27.94
CA GLN A 189 -7.27 -8.66 -28.77
C GLN A 189 -7.31 -10.08 -28.16
N ARG A 190 -8.11 -10.31 -27.10
CA ARG A 190 -8.23 -11.59 -26.38
C ARG A 190 -6.92 -12.06 -25.74
N GLN A 191 -6.00 -11.13 -25.47
CA GLN A 191 -4.80 -11.42 -24.70
C GLN A 191 -5.13 -11.35 -23.22
N ASP A 192 -4.67 -12.34 -22.45
CA ASP A 192 -4.71 -12.27 -20.99
C ASP A 192 -3.89 -11.07 -20.52
N ILE A 193 -4.52 -10.21 -19.71
CA ILE A 193 -3.91 -9.01 -19.17
C ILE A 193 -3.78 -9.05 -17.65
N GLY A 194 -4.40 -10.01 -16.95
CA GLY A 194 -4.33 -10.08 -15.50
C GLY A 194 -5.64 -10.49 -14.85
N LYS A 195 -5.83 -10.08 -13.61
CA LYS A 195 -6.98 -10.53 -12.80
C LYS A 195 -7.38 -9.55 -11.70
N ILE A 196 -8.62 -9.69 -11.26
CA ILE A 196 -9.13 -9.15 -10.00
C ILE A 196 -9.53 -10.32 -9.12
N THR A 197 -9.21 -10.25 -7.83
CA THR A 197 -9.57 -11.27 -6.83
C THR A 197 -10.20 -10.58 -5.64
N GLN A 198 -11.37 -11.04 -5.22
CA GLN A 198 -12.03 -10.61 -4.00
C GLN A 198 -11.89 -11.71 -2.94
N ILE A 199 -11.45 -11.33 -1.74
CA ILE A 199 -11.26 -12.16 -0.56
C ILE A 199 -12.03 -11.51 0.60
N SER A 200 -13.23 -11.98 0.88
CA SER A 200 -14.16 -11.37 1.83
C SER A 200 -14.38 -9.88 1.51
N ASN A 201 -13.85 -8.96 2.34
CA ASN A 201 -13.95 -7.51 2.16
C ASN A 201 -12.69 -6.88 1.53
N LEU A 202 -11.69 -7.68 1.20
CA LEU A 202 -10.49 -7.27 0.47
C LEU A 202 -10.71 -7.52 -1.03
N THR A 203 -10.35 -6.56 -1.86
CA THR A 203 -10.26 -6.77 -3.32
C THR A 203 -8.86 -6.39 -3.76
N GLU A 204 -8.22 -7.28 -4.51
CA GLU A 204 -6.91 -7.08 -5.10
C GLU A 204 -6.99 -7.23 -6.62
N GLY A 205 -6.13 -6.52 -7.33
CA GLY A 205 -6.04 -6.65 -8.77
C GLY A 205 -4.62 -6.40 -9.25
N SER A 206 -4.25 -7.11 -10.31
CA SER A 206 -2.99 -6.91 -11.02
C SER A 206 -3.24 -7.12 -12.50
N PHE A 207 -2.91 -6.12 -13.32
CA PHE A 207 -3.09 -6.22 -14.77
C PHE A 207 -2.15 -5.31 -15.55
N ILE A 208 -1.91 -5.68 -16.81
CA ILE A 208 -1.02 -5.00 -17.75
C ILE A 208 -1.88 -4.41 -18.86
N THR A 209 -1.81 -3.11 -19.04
CA THR A 209 -2.55 -2.41 -20.10
C THR A 209 -1.90 -2.60 -21.48
N ASP A 210 -2.61 -2.23 -22.54
CA ASP A 210 -2.15 -2.39 -23.93
C ASP A 210 -0.85 -1.60 -24.21
N ASN A 211 -0.63 -0.50 -23.49
CA ASN A 211 0.59 0.30 -23.55
C ASN A 211 1.77 -0.29 -22.74
N LYS A 212 1.57 -1.45 -22.09
CA LYS A 212 2.53 -2.19 -21.26
C LYS A 212 2.79 -1.61 -19.86
N ASP A 213 1.96 -0.68 -19.40
CA ASP A 213 1.98 -0.26 -18.00
C ASP A 213 1.29 -1.32 -17.13
N GLU A 214 1.95 -1.72 -16.04
CA GLU A 214 1.45 -2.64 -15.03
C GLU A 214 0.79 -1.85 -13.89
N TYR A 215 -0.43 -2.23 -13.54
CA TYR A 215 -1.23 -1.61 -12.48
C TYR A 215 -1.60 -2.62 -11.41
N HIS A 216 -1.64 -2.14 -10.18
CA HIS A 216 -2.08 -2.88 -9.01
C HIS A 216 -3.22 -2.13 -8.33
N LEU A 217 -4.17 -2.91 -7.82
CA LEU A 217 -5.36 -2.46 -7.11
C LEU A 217 -5.38 -3.15 -5.75
N ARG A 218 -5.68 -2.40 -4.69
CA ARG A 218 -6.01 -2.96 -3.38
C ARG A 218 -7.08 -2.12 -2.69
N THR A 219 -8.14 -2.76 -2.23
CA THR A 219 -9.21 -2.11 -1.46
C THR A 219 -9.64 -2.94 -0.26
N VAL A 220 -9.97 -2.28 0.84
CA VAL A 220 -10.59 -2.87 2.03
C VAL A 220 -11.94 -2.21 2.23
N ASN A 221 -13.00 -3.01 2.38
CA ASN A 221 -14.39 -2.51 2.42
C ASN A 221 -14.68 -1.58 1.22
N ASN A 222 -14.32 -2.06 0.02
CA ASN A 222 -14.47 -1.40 -1.28
C ASN A 222 -13.68 -0.10 -1.46
N LYS A 223 -12.87 0.33 -0.48
CA LYS A 223 -12.11 1.60 -0.55
C LYS A 223 -10.62 1.33 -0.54
N GLY A 224 -9.90 2.03 -1.40
CA GLY A 224 -8.46 1.87 -1.45
C GLY A 224 -7.82 2.60 -2.60
N TRP A 225 -6.92 1.93 -3.29
CA TRP A 225 -6.08 2.54 -4.31
C TRP A 225 -5.88 1.64 -5.52
N ILE A 226 -5.70 2.28 -6.67
CA ILE A 226 -5.15 1.72 -7.88
C ILE A 226 -3.97 2.58 -8.32
N THR A 227 -2.83 1.98 -8.61
CA THR A 227 -1.65 2.73 -9.04
C THR A 227 -0.71 1.89 -9.89
N SER A 228 0.21 2.54 -10.61
CA SER A 228 1.16 1.83 -11.44
C SER A 228 2.24 1.16 -10.58
N LYS A 229 2.81 0.06 -11.07
CA LYS A 229 3.98 -0.58 -10.46
C LYS A 229 5.16 0.37 -10.31
N SER A 230 5.38 1.23 -11.29
CA SER A 230 6.43 2.25 -11.24
C SER A 230 6.24 3.22 -10.06
N GLN A 231 5.00 3.59 -9.75
CA GLN A 231 4.68 4.43 -8.60
C GLN A 231 4.91 3.67 -7.29
N LEU A 232 4.51 2.41 -7.19
CA LEU A 232 4.77 1.58 -6.01
C LEU A 232 6.27 1.43 -5.74
N MET A 233 7.07 1.16 -6.77
CA MET A 233 8.53 1.09 -6.66
C MET A 233 9.12 2.42 -6.20
N SER A 234 8.68 3.54 -6.79
CA SER A 234 9.13 4.87 -6.37
C SER A 234 8.78 5.18 -4.91
N ASN A 235 7.59 4.77 -4.45
CA ASN A 235 7.18 4.94 -3.07
C ASN A 235 8.06 4.11 -2.12
N ASN A 236 8.35 2.86 -2.49
CA ASN A 236 9.24 1.98 -1.73
C ASN A 236 10.65 2.55 -1.63
N ASP A 237 11.25 2.98 -2.75
CA ASP A 237 12.59 3.57 -2.78
C ASP A 237 12.69 4.82 -1.89
N ASN A 238 11.65 5.67 -1.91
CA ASN A 238 11.55 6.83 -1.04
C ASN A 238 11.42 6.44 0.44
N ALA A 239 10.65 5.40 0.75
CA ALA A 239 10.51 4.89 2.12
C ALA A 239 11.84 4.34 2.66
N VAL A 240 12.53 3.52 1.86
CA VAL A 240 13.87 2.98 2.18
C VAL A 240 14.86 4.12 2.40
N LYS A 241 14.86 5.13 1.52
CA LYS A 241 15.73 6.30 1.65
C LYS A 241 15.48 7.06 2.96
N ARG A 242 14.22 7.37 3.29
CA ARG A 242 13.86 8.08 4.54
C ARG A 242 14.25 7.30 5.78
N ASN A 243 14.03 5.97 5.76
CA ASN A 243 14.43 5.12 6.87
C ASN A 243 15.96 5.14 7.03
N SER A 244 16.72 4.98 5.94
CA SER A 244 18.18 5.04 5.96
C SER A 244 18.71 6.39 6.48
N GLU A 245 18.10 7.50 6.06
CA GLU A 245 18.46 8.85 6.53
C GLU A 245 18.20 9.02 8.04
N ALA A 246 17.08 8.51 8.55
CA ALA A 246 16.75 8.58 9.98
C ALA A 246 17.77 7.85 10.86
N PHE A 247 18.30 6.70 10.41
CA PHE A 247 19.36 5.98 11.13
C PHE A 247 20.74 6.61 10.95
N SER A 248 20.97 7.32 9.84
CA SER A 248 22.23 8.02 9.59
C SER A 248 22.46 9.18 10.57
N GLU A 249 21.40 9.76 11.12
CA GLU A 249 21.50 10.77 12.19
C GLU A 249 21.90 10.18 13.55
N LEU A 250 21.63 8.90 13.79
CA LEU A 250 22.03 8.19 15.02
C LEU A 250 23.50 7.74 15.01
N LEU A 251 24.15 7.78 13.85
CA LEU A 251 25.56 7.42 13.65
C LEU A 251 26.51 8.63 13.65
N LYS A 252 25.98 9.85 13.80
CA LYS A 252 26.75 11.10 13.91
C LYS A 252 26.88 11.52 15.37
#